data_AF-A0A820RIH7-F1
#
_entry.id   AF-A0A820RIH7-F1
#
_cell.length_a   1.000
_cell.length_b   1.000
_cell.length_c   1.000
_cell.angle_alpha   90.00
_cell.angle_beta   90.00
_cell.angle_gamma   90.00
#
_symmetry.space_group_name_H-M   'P 1'
#
loop_
_entity.id
_entity.type
_entity.pdbx_description
1 polymer ?
#
loop_
_entity_poly.entity_id
_entity_poly.type
_entity_poly.pdbx_seq_one_letter_code
_entity_poly.pdbx_strand_id
1 'polypeptide(L)'
;SLIPNEICVTCCSSQRIDTIDNDIKKENYTNNDEQIKEIILQEGQLLELRFRGNVLPINIIQHSTIPFAFNTNFPFFFETNISEIDKYCQHLSSCYYGYIQIYSKRKHYQNVLKDIDKKKQQIDTVNIDYT
;
A
#
# COMPACT_ATOMS: atom_id res chain seq x y z
N SER A 1 24.53 12.35 17.22
CA SER A 1 23.55 11.29 16.96
C SER A 1 23.26 11.30 15.48
N LEU A 2 23.33 10.15 14.79
CA LEU A 2 22.84 10.06 13.41
C LEU A 2 21.32 10.19 13.48
N ILE A 3 20.78 11.23 12.83
CA ILE A 3 19.34 11.36 12.62
C ILE A 3 18.97 10.26 11.60
N PRO A 4 17.94 9.44 11.85
CA PRO A 4 17.51 8.43 10.90
C PRO A 4 17.07 9.13 9.61
N ASN A 5 17.79 8.84 8.53
CA ASN A 5 17.54 9.44 7.22
C ASN A 5 16.93 8.45 6.24
N GLU A 6 16.77 7.19 6.63
CA GLU A 6 16.30 6.11 5.78
C GLU A 6 15.20 5.32 6.49
N ILE A 7 14.22 4.89 5.70
CA ILE A 7 13.10 4.07 6.16
C ILE A 7 12.91 2.90 5.21
N CYS A 8 12.42 1.78 5.76
CA CYS A 8 11.95 0.64 5.00
C CYS A 8 10.49 0.36 5.38
N VAL A 9 9.63 0.19 4.39
CA VAL A 9 8.25 -0.26 4.55
C VAL A 9 8.12 -1.60 3.86
N THR A 10 7.65 -2.61 4.59
CA THR A 10 7.41 -3.93 4.04
C THR A 10 5.94 -4.31 4.13
N CYS A 11 5.46 -5.06 3.15
CA CYS A 11 4.15 -5.70 3.20
C CYS A 11 4.31 -7.15 2.79
N CYS A 12 4.06 -8.07 3.72
CA CYS A 12 4.25 -9.50 3.55
C CYS A 12 3.06 -10.30 4.12
N SER A 13 3.00 -11.59 3.78
CA SER A 13 2.06 -12.50 4.41
C SER A 13 2.47 -12.81 5.85
N SER A 14 1.49 -13.09 6.71
CA SER A 14 1.74 -13.40 8.13
C SER A 14 2.70 -14.57 8.33
N GLN A 15 2.69 -15.53 7.41
CA GLN A 15 3.59 -16.70 7.41
C GLN A 15 5.08 -16.33 7.25
N ARG A 16 5.39 -15.12 6.79
CA ARG A 16 6.75 -14.67 6.49
C ARG A 16 7.27 -13.59 7.43
N ILE A 17 6.47 -13.14 8.40
CA ILE A 17 6.83 -12.05 9.30
C ILE A 17 8.20 -12.30 9.95
N ASP A 18 8.41 -13.48 10.54
CA ASP A 18 9.67 -13.79 11.24
C ASP A 18 10.88 -13.77 10.30
N THR A 19 10.73 -14.26 9.07
CA THR A 19 11.82 -14.24 8.08
C THR A 19 12.16 -12.81 7.68
N ILE A 20 11.14 -12.00 7.40
CA ILE A 20 11.30 -10.61 6.97
C ILE A 20 11.88 -9.76 8.11
N ASP A 21 11.41 -9.95 9.35
CA ASP A 21 11.94 -9.27 10.52
C ASP A 21 13.42 -9.59 10.76
N ASN A 22 13.82 -10.84 10.57
CA ASN A 22 15.23 -11.23 10.64
C ASN A 22 16.07 -10.58 9.53
N ASP A 23 15.54 -10.44 8.32
CA ASP A 23 16.26 -9.82 7.21
C ASP A 23 16.40 -8.30 7.42
N ILE A 24 15.34 -7.62 7.86
CA ILE A 24 15.35 -6.19 8.25
C ILE A 24 16.39 -5.93 9.35
N LYS A 25 16.46 -6.80 10.37
CA LYS A 25 17.46 -6.69 11.44
C LYS A 25 18.89 -6.86 10.94
N LYS A 26 19.15 -7.73 9.96
CA LYS A 26 20.49 -7.88 9.36
C LYS A 26 20.93 -6.62 8.63
N GLU A 27 19.99 -5.86 8.09
CA GLU A 27 20.24 -4.58 7.43
C GLU A 27 20.39 -3.40 8.41
N ASN A 28 20.31 -3.66 9.72
CA ASN A 28 20.43 -2.69 10.82
C ASN A 28 19.27 -1.67 10.90
N TYR A 29 18.12 -1.99 10.32
CA TYR A 29 16.90 -1.24 10.57
C TYR A 29 16.38 -1.50 11.99
N THR A 30 15.79 -0.49 12.61
CA THR A 30 15.18 -0.56 13.94
C THR A 30 13.66 -0.48 13.84
N ASN A 31 12.93 -1.42 14.44
CA ASN A 31 11.45 -1.43 14.46
C ASN A 31 10.84 -0.57 15.58
N ASN A 32 11.56 0.45 16.07
CA ASN A 32 11.15 1.18 17.28
C ASN A 32 9.82 1.96 17.11
N ASP A 33 9.43 2.27 15.88
CA ASP A 33 8.22 3.02 15.54
C ASP A 33 7.10 2.15 14.93
N GLU A 34 7.25 0.82 15.01
CA GLU A 34 6.41 -0.11 14.25
C GLU A 34 5.03 -0.35 14.90
N GLN A 35 3.96 -0.02 14.17
CA GLN A 35 2.66 -0.64 14.36
C GLN A 35 2.52 -1.77 13.34
N ILE A 36 2.78 -3.02 13.76
CA ILE A 36 2.36 -4.18 12.97
C ILE A 36 0.83 -4.14 12.89
N LYS A 37 0.30 -3.84 11.71
CA LYS A 37 -1.13 -3.90 11.43
C LYS A 37 -1.41 -5.11 10.56
N GLU A 38 -2.14 -6.07 11.12
CA GLU A 38 -2.70 -7.15 10.33
C GLU A 38 -3.87 -6.62 9.51
N ILE A 39 -3.79 -6.82 8.18
CA ILE A 39 -4.81 -6.40 7.23
C ILE A 39 -5.20 -7.63 6.41
N ILE A 40 -6.50 -7.86 6.23
CA ILE A 40 -7.00 -8.92 5.37
C ILE A 40 -6.90 -8.46 3.91
N LEU A 41 -6.07 -9.14 3.12
CA LEU A 41 -5.78 -8.83 1.72
C LEU A 41 -6.02 -10.07 0.83
N GLN A 42 -6.28 -9.82 -0.45
CA GLN A 42 -6.37 -10.84 -1.49
C GLN A 42 -5.12 -10.81 -2.38
N GLU A 43 -4.75 -11.96 -2.92
CA GLU A 43 -3.65 -12.07 -3.89
C GLU A 43 -3.91 -11.15 -5.10
N GLY A 44 -2.90 -10.37 -5.49
CA GLY A 44 -2.99 -9.40 -6.59
C GLY A 44 -3.79 -8.14 -6.25
N GLN A 45 -4.26 -7.96 -5.01
CA GLN A 45 -4.97 -6.76 -4.60
C GLN A 45 -4.07 -5.53 -4.72
N LEU A 46 -4.56 -4.51 -5.42
CA LEU A 46 -3.83 -3.26 -5.63
C LEU A 46 -3.95 -2.36 -4.40
N LEU A 47 -2.79 -1.97 -3.88
CA LEU A 47 -2.60 -1.11 -2.74
C LEU A 47 -1.86 0.17 -3.16
N GLU A 48 -1.96 1.19 -2.32
CA GLU A 48 -1.24 2.44 -2.48
C GLU A 48 -0.63 2.88 -1.16
N LEU A 49 0.68 3.12 -1.18
CA LEU A 49 1.42 3.72 -0.09
C LEU A 49 1.43 5.24 -0.21
N ARG A 50 1.22 5.95 0.89
CA ARG A 50 1.24 7.41 0.93
C ARG A 50 1.91 7.93 2.19
N PHE A 51 2.79 8.91 1.99
CA PHE A 51 3.47 9.64 3.07
C PHE A 51 2.73 10.94 3.40
N ARG A 52 2.63 11.25 4.70
CA ARG A 52 1.99 12.44 5.25
C ARG A 52 2.73 12.93 6.49
N GLY A 53 2.51 14.20 6.84
CA GLY A 53 3.16 14.85 7.98
C GLY A 53 4.39 15.64 7.56
N ASN A 54 5.31 15.86 8.50
CA ASN A 54 6.48 16.72 8.31
C ASN A 54 7.71 15.97 7.80
N VAL A 55 7.66 14.64 7.75
CA VAL A 55 8.73 13.76 7.27
C VAL A 55 8.26 13.11 5.97
N LEU A 56 8.94 13.38 4.86
CA LEU A 56 8.62 12.83 3.54
C LEU A 56 9.85 12.25 2.84
N PRO A 57 9.66 11.31 1.91
CA PRO A 57 10.75 10.83 1.07
C PRO A 57 11.32 11.95 0.19
N ILE A 58 12.65 12.03 0.08
CA ILE A 58 13.36 13.12 -0.62
C ILE A 58 13.01 13.16 -2.11
N ASN A 59 12.74 12.00 -2.71
CA ASN A 59 12.55 11.86 -4.16
C ASN A 59 11.06 11.79 -4.58
N ILE A 60 10.14 12.08 -3.66
CA ILE A 60 8.72 11.86 -3.87
C ILE A 60 7.96 13.17 -3.69
N ILE A 61 7.20 13.55 -4.72
CA ILE A 61 6.38 14.75 -4.68
C ILE A 61 5.36 14.61 -3.53
N GLN A 62 5.22 15.66 -2.72
CA GLN A 62 4.22 15.71 -1.66
C GLN A 62 2.84 15.32 -2.20
N HIS A 63 2.17 14.39 -1.51
CA HIS A 63 0.88 13.79 -1.89
C HIS A 63 0.87 12.75 -3.01
N SER A 64 2.01 12.41 -3.62
CA SER A 64 2.07 11.29 -4.56
C SER A 64 1.83 9.94 -3.85
N THR A 65 1.34 8.98 -4.62
CA THR A 65 1.04 7.62 -4.15
C THR A 65 1.97 6.63 -4.85
N ILE A 66 2.36 5.59 -4.12
CA ILE A 66 3.23 4.53 -4.62
C ILE A 66 2.36 3.27 -4.72
N PRO A 67 1.90 2.89 -5.93
CA PRO A 67 1.05 1.73 -6.10
C PRO A 67 1.88 0.45 -6.00
N PHE A 68 1.33 -0.58 -5.36
CA PHE A 68 1.90 -1.92 -5.33
C PHE A 68 0.81 -2.98 -5.24
N ALA A 69 1.06 -4.18 -5.75
CA ALA A 69 0.13 -5.30 -5.61
C ALA A 69 0.57 -6.20 -4.46
N PHE A 70 -0.37 -6.67 -3.65
CA PHE A 70 -0.08 -7.67 -2.64
C PHE A 70 0.20 -9.03 -3.29
N ASN A 71 1.28 -9.69 -2.86
CA ASN A 71 1.61 -11.03 -3.27
C ASN A 71 2.12 -11.85 -2.09
N THR A 72 1.55 -13.03 -1.87
CA THR A 72 1.88 -13.91 -0.75
C THR A 72 3.33 -14.42 -0.80
N ASN A 73 3.84 -14.62 -2.02
CA ASN A 73 5.17 -15.18 -2.29
C ASN A 73 6.23 -14.11 -2.59
N PHE A 74 5.82 -12.88 -2.89
CA PHE A 74 6.70 -11.76 -3.19
C PHE A 74 6.36 -10.58 -2.29
N PRO A 75 7.03 -10.46 -1.13
CA PRO A 75 6.85 -9.33 -0.25
C PRO A 75 7.16 -8.03 -0.98
N PHE A 76 6.36 -7.01 -0.69
CA PHE A 76 6.66 -5.66 -1.14
C PHE A 76 7.67 -5.03 -0.19
N PHE A 77 8.70 -4.41 -0.77
CA PHE A 77 9.70 -3.62 -0.05
C PHE A 77 9.74 -2.22 -0.66
N PHE A 78 9.74 -1.22 0.21
CA PHE A 78 9.91 0.17 -0.18
C PHE A 78 10.92 0.83 0.75
N GLU A 79 12.07 1.15 0.18
CA GLU A 79 13.18 1.79 0.87
C GLU A 79 13.39 3.19 0.29
N THR A 80 13.59 4.15 1.18
CA THR A 80 13.82 5.51 0.75
C THR A 80 14.49 6.35 1.82
N ASN A 81 15.20 7.39 1.36
CA ASN A 81 15.65 8.44 2.23
C ASN A 81 14.52 9.43 2.51
N ILE A 82 14.42 9.87 3.75
CA ILE A 82 13.44 10.84 4.24
C ILE A 82 14.12 12.16 4.62
N SER A 83 13.38 13.24 4.47
CA SER A 83 13.76 14.56 4.94
C SER A 83 12.58 15.25 5.58
N GLU A 84 12.89 16.16 6.50
CA GLU A 84 11.93 17.10 7.02
C GLU A 84 11.57 18.17 5.99
N ILE A 85 10.27 18.50 5.88
CA ILE A 85 9.80 19.58 5.00
C ILE A 85 9.88 20.95 5.70
N ASP A 86 9.46 21.03 6.96
CA ASP A 86 9.38 22.29 7.71
C ASP A 86 9.96 22.20 9.12
N LYS A 87 11.18 22.74 9.26
CA LYS A 87 11.96 22.86 10.50
C LYS A 87 11.30 23.66 11.62
N TYR A 88 10.27 24.45 11.30
CA TYR A 88 9.63 25.37 12.24
C TYR A 88 8.25 24.89 12.69
N CYS A 89 7.68 23.87 12.04
CA CYS A 89 6.38 23.30 12.44
C CYS A 89 6.40 22.64 13.83
N GLN A 90 7.57 22.35 14.40
CA GLN A 90 7.73 21.65 15.68
C GLN A 90 8.44 22.48 16.76
N HIS A 91 7.83 23.59 17.19
CA HIS A 91 8.37 24.37 18.31
C HIS A 91 8.29 23.68 19.68
N LEU A 92 7.57 22.55 19.80
CA LEU A 92 7.27 21.90 21.10
C LEU A 92 7.63 20.41 21.18
N SER A 93 8.16 19.81 20.10
CA SER A 93 8.53 18.39 20.07
C SER A 93 10.03 18.24 19.82
N SER A 94 10.68 17.30 20.52
CA SER A 94 12.08 16.96 20.31
C SER A 94 12.31 16.02 19.11
N CYS A 95 11.26 15.67 18.37
CA CYS A 95 11.35 14.72 17.26
C CYS A 95 10.31 15.00 16.17
N TYR A 96 10.78 14.82 14.93
CA TYR A 96 10.02 14.97 13.70
C TYR A 96 9.06 13.80 13.50
N TYR A 97 7.80 14.10 13.19
CA TYR A 97 6.77 13.09 13.00
C TYR A 97 6.21 13.11 11.57
N GLY A 98 6.15 11.93 10.99
CA GLY A 98 5.40 11.61 9.78
C GLY A 98 4.58 10.34 10.02
N TYR A 99 3.66 10.05 9.10
CA TYR A 99 2.94 8.79 9.11
C TYR A 99 2.69 8.28 7.69
N ILE A 100 2.53 6.97 7.61
CA ILE A 100 2.36 6.23 6.38
C ILE A 100 0.93 5.70 6.34
N GLN A 101 0.28 5.83 5.19
CA GLN A 101 -1.06 5.34 4.94
C GLN A 101 -1.02 4.31 3.81
N ILE A 102 -1.65 3.16 4.04
CA ILE A 102 -1.87 2.14 3.02
C ILE A 102 -3.36 2.15 2.66
N TYR A 103 -3.66 2.37 1.39
CA TYR A 103 -5.02 2.34 0.86
C TYR A 103 -5.21 1.13 -0.03
N SER A 104 -6.37 0.50 0.04
CA SER A 104 -6.78 -0.52 -0.93
C SER A 104 -7.58 0.14 -2.06
N LYS A 105 -7.08 0.04 -3.30
CA LYS A 105 -7.87 0.38 -4.48
C LYS A 105 -8.86 -0.74 -4.76
N ARG A 106 -10.03 -0.72 -4.10
CA ARG A 106 -11.15 -1.56 -4.54
C ARG A 106 -11.61 -1.08 -5.90
N LYS A 107 -11.31 -1.83 -6.97
CA LYS A 107 -12.15 -1.78 -8.17
C LYS A 107 -13.50 -2.39 -7.77
N HIS A 108 -14.55 -1.57 -7.68
CA HIS A 108 -15.92 -2.08 -7.64
C HIS A 108 -16.20 -2.81 -8.96
N TYR A 109 -15.90 -4.10 -9.06
CA TYR A 109 -16.36 -4.98 -10.14
C TYR A 109 -17.84 -5.37 -9.96
N GLN A 110 -18.68 -4.48 -9.40
CA GLN A 110 -20.01 -4.88 -8.96
C GLN A 110 -21.08 -4.91 -10.05
N ASN A 111 -20.79 -4.50 -11.30
CA ASN A 111 -21.85 -4.38 -12.31
C ASN A 111 -21.61 -5.02 -13.69
N VAL A 112 -20.45 -5.61 -14.00
CA VAL A 112 -20.24 -6.09 -15.39
C VAL A 112 -20.92 -7.45 -15.66
N LEU A 113 -21.13 -8.29 -14.65
CA LEU A 113 -21.78 -9.60 -14.86
C LEU A 113 -23.31 -9.53 -14.95
N LYS A 114 -23.96 -8.50 -14.39
CA LYS A 114 -25.43 -8.39 -14.45
C LYS A 114 -25.96 -7.91 -15.80
N ASP A 115 -25.13 -7.25 -16.61
CA ASP A 115 -25.52 -6.77 -17.93
C ASP A 115 -25.21 -7.76 -19.06
N ILE A 116 -24.30 -8.72 -18.83
CA ILE A 116 -23.99 -9.77 -19.81
C ILE A 116 -25.11 -10.81 -19.87
N ASP A 117 -25.72 -11.17 -18.72
CA ASP A 117 -26.85 -12.11 -18.69
C ASP A 117 -28.13 -11.55 -19.30
N LYS A 118 -28.38 -10.23 -19.18
CA LYS A 118 -29.55 -9.60 -19.83
C LYS A 118 -29.42 -9.50 -21.35
N LYS A 119 -28.21 -9.31 -21.88
CA LYS A 119 -27.99 -9.26 -23.33
C LYS A 119 -28.02 -10.63 -24.00
N LYS A 120 -27.64 -11.71 -23.30
CA LYS A 120 -27.81 -13.08 -23.84
C LYS A 120 -29.29 -13.48 -23.95
N GLN A 121 -30.12 -13.15 -22.97
CA GLN A 121 -31.54 -13.50 -22.99
C GLN A 121 -32.35 -12.79 -24.09
N GLN A 122 -31.97 -11.58 -24.50
CA GLN A 122 -32.67 -10.87 -25.59
C GLN A 122 -32.36 -11.41 -26.99
N ILE A 123 -31.20 -12.03 -27.21
CA ILE A 123 -30.83 -12.55 -28.54
C ILE A 123 -31.56 -13.87 -28.84
N ASP A 124 -31.81 -14.68 -27.80
CA ASP A 124 -32.47 -15.98 -27.96
C ASP A 124 -33.99 -15.87 -28.15
N THR A 125 -34.61 -14.72 -27.81
CA THR A 125 -36.07 -14.54 -27.96
C THR A 125 -36.48 -14.00 -29.35
N VAL A 126 -35.54 -13.46 -30.14
CA VAL A 126 -35.86 -12.82 -31.44
C VAL A 126 -35.77 -13.79 -32.63
N ASN A 127 -35.18 -14.97 -32.46
CA ASN A 127 -34.98 -15.96 -33.53
C ASN A 127 -36.02 -17.10 -33.57
N ILE A 128 -37.11 -17.00 -32.82
CA ILE A 128 -38.22 -17.96 -32.86
C ILE A 128 -39.47 -17.20 -33.28
N ASP A 129 -39.59 -16.90 -34.58
CA ASP A 129 -40.87 -16.67 -35.28
C ASP A 129 -40.56 -16.29 -36.72
N TYR A 130 -40.49 -17.28 -37.62
CA TYR A 130 -40.94 -17.22 -39.03
C TYR A 130 -40.89 -18.64 -39.62
N THR A 131 -42.00 -19.36 -39.49
CA THR A 131 -42.44 -20.40 -40.45
C THR A 131 -43.86 -20.06 -40.86
#